data_AF-A0A354PEN3-F1
#
_entry.id   AF-A0A354PEN3-F1
#
_cell.length_a   1.000
_cell.length_b   1.000
_cell.length_c   1.000
_cell.angle_alpha   90.00
_cell.angle_beta   90.00
_cell.angle_gamma   90.00
#
_symmetry.space_group_name_H-M   'P 1'
#
loop_
_entity.id
_entity.type
_entity.pdbx_description
1 polymer ?
#
loop_
_entity_poly.entity_id
_entity_poly.type
_entity_poly.pdbx_seq_one_letter_code
_entity_poly.pdbx_strand_id
1 'polypeptide(L)'
;MFGDGVPDEYEANMKHFIKDVRRDLNSAELPFVIGLLGQNGSKPAEGAMLQIQQAQWAMNSVPEFNGNVKAIRTDELVDKAAERLFPDWQKHIEAWEKVGSDRPYHYLGSAIWFNRIGHALGDAMLELLPASHE
;
A
#
# COMPACT_ATOMS: atom_id res chain seq x y z
N MET A 1 -1.10 17.83 -6.10
CA MET A 1 -1.78 16.67 -6.70
C MET A 1 -1.13 16.41 -8.04
N PHE A 2 -0.95 15.14 -8.42
CA PHE A 2 -0.19 14.71 -9.60
C PHE A 2 -0.60 15.50 -10.85
N GLY A 3 0.38 15.93 -11.66
CA GLY A 3 0.10 16.68 -12.89
C GLY A 3 -0.73 15.86 -13.88
N ASP A 4 -1.36 16.54 -14.84
CA ASP A 4 -2.15 15.89 -15.88
C ASP A 4 -1.31 14.80 -16.59
N GLY A 5 -1.85 13.58 -16.70
CA GLY A 5 -1.21 12.42 -17.35
C GLY A 5 -0.33 11.52 -16.47
N VAL A 6 0.02 11.93 -15.24
CA VAL A 6 0.87 11.11 -14.34
C VAL A 6 0.23 9.79 -13.90
N PRO A 7 -1.09 9.70 -13.63
CA PRO A 7 -1.72 8.42 -13.29
C PRO A 7 -1.66 7.39 -14.43
N ASP A 8 -1.67 7.83 -15.69
CA ASP A 8 -1.78 6.95 -16.86
C ASP A 8 -0.50 6.14 -17.08
N GLU A 9 0.65 6.71 -16.74
CA GLU A 9 1.97 6.07 -16.87
C GLU A 9 2.37 5.27 -15.62
N TYR A 10 1.58 5.31 -14.55
CA TYR A 10 1.98 4.72 -13.26
C TYR A 10 2.21 3.20 -13.38
N GLU A 11 1.35 2.49 -14.11
CA GLU A 11 1.48 1.03 -14.27
C GLU A 11 2.77 0.65 -15.01
N ALA A 12 3.03 1.32 -16.15
CA ALA A 12 4.23 1.09 -16.94
C ALA A 12 5.50 1.46 -16.15
N ASN A 13 5.48 2.58 -15.43
CA ASN A 13 6.59 3.02 -14.61
C ASN A 13 6.85 2.09 -13.42
N MET A 14 5.81 1.56 -12.78
CA MET A 14 5.95 0.56 -11.70
C MET A 14 6.60 -0.72 -12.23
N LYS A 15 6.19 -1.18 -13.41
CA LYS A 15 6.80 -2.32 -14.08
C LYS A 15 8.28 -2.08 -14.42
N HIS A 16 8.61 -0.91 -14.96
CA HIS A 16 10.00 -0.54 -15.23
C HIS A 16 10.83 -0.48 -13.95
N PHE A 17 10.31 0.14 -12.88
CA PHE A 17 10.98 0.21 -11.58
C PHE A 17 11.35 -1.17 -11.04
N ILE A 18 10.42 -2.12 -11.03
CA ILE A 18 10.69 -3.49 -10.57
C ILE A 18 11.81 -4.14 -11.39
N LYS A 19 11.76 -3.99 -12.72
CA LYS A 19 12.78 -4.55 -13.63
C LYS A 19 14.15 -3.90 -13.46
N ASP A 20 14.18 -2.60 -13.27
CA ASP A 20 15.40 -1.82 -13.07
C ASP A 20 16.09 -2.22 -11.77
N VAL A 21 15.34 -2.32 -10.66
CA VAL A 21 15.90 -2.79 -9.39
C VAL A 21 16.45 -4.21 -9.50
N ARG A 22 15.74 -5.13 -10.17
CA ARG A 22 16.21 -6.50 -10.40
C ARG A 22 17.50 -6.54 -11.21
N ARG A 23 17.59 -5.74 -12.27
CA ARG A 23 18.80 -5.60 -13.09
C ARG A 23 19.96 -5.05 -12.26
N ASP A 24 19.74 -3.94 -11.57
CA ASP A 24 20.80 -3.21 -10.88
C ASP A 24 21.34 -3.97 -9.66
N LEU A 25 20.51 -4.81 -9.04
CA LEU A 25 20.91 -5.73 -7.97
C LEU A 25 21.34 -7.13 -8.46
N ASN A 26 21.34 -7.37 -9.78
CA ASN A 26 21.63 -8.67 -10.39
C ASN A 26 20.82 -9.83 -9.78
N SER A 27 19.52 -9.60 -9.54
CA SER A 27 18.62 -10.56 -8.93
C SER A 27 17.29 -10.62 -9.71
N ALA A 28 17.26 -11.45 -10.76
CA ALA A 28 16.13 -11.54 -11.70
C ALA A 28 14.79 -11.90 -11.04
N GLU A 29 14.82 -12.65 -9.94
CA GLU A 29 13.63 -13.12 -9.20
C GLU A 29 13.49 -12.40 -7.85
N LEU A 30 14.09 -11.21 -7.67
CA LEU A 30 13.93 -10.47 -6.41
C LEU A 30 12.45 -10.26 -6.11
N PRO A 31 11.95 -10.70 -4.92
CA PRO A 31 10.54 -10.57 -4.59
C PRO A 31 10.17 -9.11 -4.30
N PHE A 32 9.00 -8.70 -4.77
CA PHE A 32 8.42 -7.38 -4.48
C PHE A 32 7.07 -7.51 -3.80
N VAL A 33 6.86 -6.76 -2.72
CA VAL A 33 5.55 -6.55 -2.15
C VAL A 33 5.17 -5.08 -2.25
N ILE A 34 3.97 -4.81 -2.75
CA ILE A 34 3.46 -3.47 -3.01
C ILE A 34 2.24 -3.23 -2.11
N GLY A 35 2.32 -2.24 -1.24
CA GLY A 35 1.15 -1.71 -0.55
C GLY A 35 0.45 -0.69 -1.44
N LEU A 36 -0.81 -0.93 -1.79
CA LEU A 36 -1.60 0.06 -2.53
C LEU A 36 -1.74 1.36 -1.72
N LEU A 37 -1.93 2.49 -2.40
CA LEU A 37 -2.46 3.70 -1.76
C LEU A 37 -3.79 3.36 -1.10
N GLY A 38 -3.95 3.67 0.19
CA GLY A 38 -5.15 3.31 0.95
C GLY A 38 -5.61 4.38 1.94
N GLN A 39 -5.06 5.58 1.84
CA GLN A 39 -5.32 6.70 2.75
C GLN A 39 -6.76 7.24 2.69
N ASN A 40 -7.57 6.76 1.74
CA ASN A 40 -9.03 6.93 1.69
C ASN A 40 -9.78 6.14 2.77
N GLY A 41 -9.12 5.18 3.44
CA GLY A 41 -9.74 4.34 4.46
C GLY A 41 -10.93 3.55 3.89
N SER A 42 -12.03 3.51 4.63
CA SER A 42 -13.26 2.80 4.26
C SER A 42 -14.01 3.42 3.08
N LYS A 43 -13.64 4.61 2.62
CA LYS A 43 -14.32 5.27 1.51
C LYS A 43 -13.80 4.69 0.19
N PRO A 44 -14.62 4.57 -0.86
CA PRO A 44 -14.12 4.22 -2.19
C PRO A 44 -13.03 5.21 -2.64
N ALA A 45 -12.00 4.70 -3.32
CA ALA A 45 -11.02 5.55 -3.99
C ALA A 45 -11.65 6.18 -5.24
N GLU A 46 -11.28 7.42 -5.53
CA GLU A 46 -11.79 8.19 -6.67
C GLU A 46 -10.65 8.93 -7.39
N GLY A 47 -10.89 9.33 -8.64
CA GLY A 47 -9.94 10.10 -9.45
C GLY A 47 -8.56 9.47 -9.54
N ALA A 48 -7.52 10.28 -9.38
CA ALA A 48 -6.12 9.85 -9.49
C ALA A 48 -5.75 8.74 -8.50
N MET A 49 -6.37 8.70 -7.31
CA MET A 49 -6.09 7.63 -6.35
C MET A 49 -6.59 6.27 -6.86
N LEU A 50 -7.78 6.23 -7.44
CA LEU A 50 -8.32 5.00 -8.02
C LEU A 50 -7.44 4.50 -9.16
N GLN A 51 -7.01 5.40 -10.06
CA GLN A 51 -6.10 5.07 -11.16
C GLN A 51 -4.78 4.49 -10.64
N ILE A 52 -4.18 5.10 -9.61
CA ILE A 52 -2.93 4.60 -9.01
C ILE A 52 -3.15 3.25 -8.30
N GLN A 53 -4.24 3.08 -7.55
CA GLN A 53 -4.58 1.79 -6.93
C GLN A 53 -4.71 0.68 -7.98
N GLN A 54 -5.38 0.96 -9.09
CA GLN A 54 -5.55 0.01 -10.20
C GLN A 54 -4.20 -0.35 -10.82
N ALA A 55 -3.34 0.64 -11.09
CA ALA A 55 -2.01 0.42 -11.63
C ALA A 55 -1.11 -0.40 -10.68
N GLN A 56 -1.18 -0.14 -9.37
CA GLN A 56 -0.47 -0.92 -8.35
C GLN A 56 -1.02 -2.36 -8.29
N TRP A 57 -2.34 -2.52 -8.33
CA TRP A 57 -3.00 -3.84 -8.31
C TRP A 57 -2.68 -4.68 -9.54
N ALA A 58 -2.58 -4.04 -10.71
CA ALA A 58 -2.29 -4.70 -11.99
C ALA A 58 -0.98 -5.49 -11.98
N MET A 59 -0.02 -5.14 -11.11
CA MET A 59 1.24 -5.87 -10.96
C MET A 59 1.04 -7.34 -10.55
N ASN A 60 -0.08 -7.69 -9.90
CA ASN A 60 -0.45 -9.08 -9.62
C ASN A 60 -0.77 -9.91 -10.88
N SER A 61 -1.14 -9.24 -11.99
CA SER A 61 -1.59 -9.87 -13.23
C SER A 61 -0.56 -9.83 -14.36
N VAL A 62 0.61 -9.22 -14.12
CA VAL A 62 1.69 -9.17 -15.11
C VAL A 62 2.32 -10.56 -15.22
N PRO A 63 2.31 -11.22 -16.41
CA PRO A 63 2.76 -12.61 -16.51
C PRO A 63 4.21 -12.87 -16.07
N GLU A 64 5.12 -11.92 -16.33
CA GLU A 64 6.53 -12.03 -15.90
C GLU A 64 6.75 -11.85 -14.39
N PHE A 65 5.71 -11.45 -13.65
CA PHE A 65 5.76 -11.23 -12.20
C PHE A 65 5.05 -12.32 -11.39
N ASN A 66 4.51 -13.34 -12.07
CA ASN A 66 3.80 -14.43 -11.43
C ASN A 66 4.70 -15.18 -10.44
N GLY A 67 4.30 -15.22 -9.17
CA GLY A 67 5.03 -15.91 -8.10
C GLY A 67 6.19 -15.14 -7.47
N ASN A 68 6.50 -13.92 -7.93
CA ASN A 68 7.61 -13.11 -7.39
C ASN A 68 7.24 -11.62 -7.17
N VAL A 69 6.01 -11.20 -7.46
CA VAL A 69 5.47 -9.89 -7.05
C VAL A 69 4.08 -10.08 -6.46
N LYS A 70 3.77 -9.35 -5.38
CA LYS A 70 2.44 -9.32 -4.77
C LYS A 70 2.04 -7.91 -4.36
N ALA A 71 0.88 -7.45 -4.81
CA ALA A 71 0.28 -6.19 -4.40
C ALA A 71 -0.90 -6.46 -3.44
N ILE A 72 -1.01 -5.67 -2.38
CA ILE A 72 -2.02 -5.82 -1.32
C ILE A 72 -2.77 -4.51 -1.05
N ARG A 73 -4.03 -4.64 -0.62
CA ARG A 73 -4.91 -3.52 -0.29
C ARG A 73 -4.68 -3.01 1.12
N THR A 74 -4.13 -1.80 1.25
CA THR A 74 -3.89 -1.19 2.57
C THR A 74 -5.12 -0.51 3.14
N ASP A 75 -6.10 -0.16 2.31
CA ASP A 75 -7.38 0.43 2.70
C ASP A 75 -8.28 -0.54 3.47
N GLU A 76 -8.16 -1.84 3.17
CA GLU A 76 -8.86 -2.90 3.92
C GLU A 76 -8.35 -3.07 5.36
N LEU A 77 -7.18 -2.52 5.68
CA LEU A 77 -6.50 -2.67 6.97
C LEU A 77 -6.77 -1.52 7.95
N VAL A 78 -7.60 -0.55 7.54
CA VAL A 78 -7.87 0.68 8.29
C VAL A 78 -8.24 0.46 9.76
N ASP A 79 -7.68 1.29 10.62
CA ASP A 79 -8.12 1.40 12.00
C ASP A 79 -9.47 2.11 12.07
N LYS A 80 -10.54 1.31 12.20
CA LYS A 80 -11.92 1.81 12.31
C LYS A 80 -12.16 2.64 13.57
N ALA A 81 -11.32 2.55 14.61
CA ALA A 81 -11.44 3.40 15.78
C ALA A 81 -10.94 4.81 15.48
N ALA A 82 -9.73 4.91 14.92
CA ALA A 82 -9.16 6.18 14.45
C ALA A 82 -10.05 6.84 13.38
N GLU A 83 -10.49 6.07 12.39
CA GLU A 83 -11.34 6.58 11.30
C GLU A 83 -12.66 7.15 11.81
N ARG A 84 -13.27 6.54 12.83
CA ARG A 84 -14.52 7.02 13.42
C ARG A 84 -14.34 8.31 14.20
N LEU A 85 -13.20 8.48 14.88
CA LEU A 85 -12.88 9.67 15.68
C LEU A 85 -12.35 10.83 14.83
N PHE A 86 -11.80 10.56 13.64
CA PHE A 86 -11.17 11.59 12.82
C PHE A 86 -12.09 12.76 12.40
N PRO A 87 -13.37 12.60 12.05
CA PRO A 87 -14.19 13.72 11.58
C PRO A 87 -14.28 14.92 12.53
N ASP A 88 -14.22 14.68 13.84
CA ASP A 88 -14.31 15.70 14.88
C ASP A 88 -13.28 15.53 16.02
N TRP A 89 -12.13 14.91 15.70
CA TRP A 89 -11.05 14.58 16.65
C TRP A 89 -10.63 15.75 17.56
N GLN A 90 -10.71 16.98 17.05
CA GLN A 90 -10.37 18.20 17.79
C GLN A 90 -11.26 18.42 19.04
N LYS A 91 -12.46 17.84 19.06
CA LYS A 91 -13.37 17.84 20.21
C LYS A 91 -13.10 16.71 21.20
N HIS A 92 -12.26 15.75 20.81
CA HIS A 92 -12.02 14.49 21.51
C HIS A 92 -10.53 14.17 21.59
N ILE A 93 -9.70 15.17 21.94
CA ILE A 93 -8.23 15.07 21.94
C ILE A 93 -7.72 13.86 22.74
N GLU A 94 -8.20 13.67 23.97
CA GLU A 94 -7.80 12.53 24.81
C GLU A 94 -8.16 11.16 24.22
N ALA A 95 -9.23 11.09 23.42
CA ALA A 95 -9.60 9.86 22.71
C ALA A 95 -8.77 9.70 21.44
N TRP A 96 -8.50 10.80 20.73
CA TRP A 96 -7.69 10.84 19.52
C TRP A 96 -6.26 10.36 19.77
N GLU A 97 -5.60 10.84 20.84
CA GLU A 97 -4.23 10.46 21.21
C GLU A 97 -4.04 8.95 21.45
N LYS A 98 -5.14 8.20 21.66
CA LYS A 98 -5.10 6.74 21.84
C LYS A 98 -5.11 5.96 20.52
N VAL A 99 -5.51 6.59 19.41
CA VAL A 99 -5.78 5.88 18.15
C VAL A 99 -5.14 6.52 16.92
N GLY A 100 -4.82 7.82 16.98
CA GLY A 100 -4.31 8.58 15.86
C GLY A 100 -3.41 9.72 16.31
N SER A 101 -2.67 10.26 15.36
CA SER A 101 -1.71 11.35 15.59
C SER A 101 -1.57 12.30 14.41
N ASP A 102 -2.22 12.01 13.28
CA ASP A 102 -2.05 12.78 12.04
C ASP A 102 -3.30 12.76 11.14
N ARG A 103 -3.20 13.39 9.97
CA ARG A 103 -4.24 13.51 8.96
C ARG A 103 -4.38 12.23 8.13
N PRO A 104 -5.46 12.10 7.34
CA PRO A 104 -5.78 10.86 6.64
C PRO A 104 -4.70 10.45 5.64
N TYR A 105 -4.04 11.42 4.99
CA TYR A 105 -2.99 11.16 4.02
C TYR A 105 -1.76 10.43 4.60
N HIS A 106 -1.61 10.38 5.93
CA HIS A 106 -0.62 9.57 6.64
C HIS A 106 -1.28 8.45 7.46
N TYR A 107 -2.36 7.86 6.94
CA TYR A 107 -3.05 6.76 7.61
C TYR A 107 -3.48 7.13 9.03
N LEU A 108 -3.94 8.38 9.22
CA LEU A 108 -4.39 8.95 10.49
C LEU A 108 -3.30 9.03 11.58
N GLY A 109 -2.04 8.76 11.23
CA GLY A 109 -0.99 8.53 12.23
C GLY A 109 -1.31 7.37 13.17
N SER A 110 -2.17 6.43 12.74
CA SER A 110 -2.62 5.29 13.56
C SER A 110 -1.56 4.21 13.57
N ALA A 111 -0.97 3.96 14.75
CA ALA A 111 -0.03 2.87 14.94
C ALA A 111 -0.67 1.50 14.61
N ILE A 112 -1.97 1.33 14.85
CA ILE A 112 -2.70 0.10 14.52
C ILE A 112 -2.74 -0.09 13.00
N TRP A 113 -3.07 0.95 12.24
CA TRP A 113 -3.13 0.85 10.79
C TRP A 113 -1.74 0.56 10.20
N PHE A 114 -0.71 1.28 10.63
CA PHE A 114 0.67 1.00 10.21
C PHE A 114 1.14 -0.40 10.55
N ASN A 115 0.86 -0.89 11.76
CA ASN A 115 1.24 -2.25 12.17
C ASN A 115 0.52 -3.32 11.33
N ARG A 116 -0.77 -3.13 11.01
CA ARG A 116 -1.50 -4.04 10.13
C ARG A 116 -0.93 -4.04 8.71
N ILE A 117 -0.62 -2.87 8.16
CA ILE A 117 0.04 -2.75 6.85
C ILE A 117 1.38 -3.47 6.87
N GLY A 118 2.25 -3.19 7.86
CA GLY A 118 3.55 -3.84 7.98
C GLY A 118 3.46 -5.35 8.12
N HIS A 119 2.51 -5.84 8.94
CA HIS A 119 2.27 -7.27 9.09
C HIS A 119 1.82 -7.92 7.78
N ALA A 120 0.82 -7.34 7.09
CA ALA A 120 0.34 -7.86 5.81
C ALA A 120 1.41 -7.83 4.71
N LEU A 121 2.26 -6.81 4.68
CA LEU A 121 3.41 -6.76 3.77
C LEU A 121 4.43 -7.86 4.08
N GLY A 122 4.67 -8.13 5.37
CA GLY A 122 5.52 -9.23 5.83
C GLY A 122 4.98 -10.59 5.44
N ASP A 123 3.70 -10.87 5.70
CA ASP A 123 3.04 -12.12 5.32
C ASP A 123 3.10 -12.32 3.80
N ALA A 124 2.79 -11.28 3.03
CA ALA A 124 2.90 -11.31 1.58
C ALA A 124 4.35 -11.56 1.10
N MET A 125 5.36 -11.07 1.81
CA MET A 125 6.76 -11.35 1.48
C MET A 125 7.11 -12.81 1.76
N LEU A 126 6.67 -13.36 2.89
CA LEU A 126 6.89 -14.77 3.23
C LEU A 126 6.27 -15.73 2.21
N GLU A 127 5.13 -15.37 1.62
CA GLU A 127 4.53 -16.15 0.53
C GLU A 127 5.36 -16.16 -0.76
N LEU A 128 6.14 -15.11 -1.02
CA LEU A 128 6.99 -15.01 -2.22
C LEU A 128 8.38 -15.63 -2.03
N LEU A 129 8.83 -15.72 -0.77
CA LEU A 129 10.12 -16.31 -0.47
C LEU A 129 10.05 -17.84 -0.63
N PRO A 130 11.11 -18.48 -1.16
CA PRO A 130 11.18 -19.93 -1.14
C PRO A 130 11.09 -20.42 0.30
N ALA A 131 10.41 -21.55 0.51
CA ALA A 131 10.34 -22.19 1.82
C ALA A 131 11.77 -22.36 2.34
N SER A 132 12.04 -21.86 3.55
CA SER A 132 13.30 -22.11 4.23
C SER A 132 13.45 -23.62 4.39
N HIS A 133 14.37 -24.22 3.63
CA HIS A 133 14.85 -25.56 3.93
C HIS A 133 15.67 -25.47 5.22
N GLU A 134 15.11 -25.97 6.32
CA GLU A 134 15.86 -26.32 7.53
C GLU A 134 16.82 -27.49 7.26
#